data_AF-A0A6N6S8Y3-F1
#
_entry.id   AF-A0A6N6S8Y3-F1
#
_cell.length_a   1.000
_cell.length_b   1.000
_cell.length_c   1.000
_cell.angle_alpha   90.00
_cell.angle_beta   90.00
_cell.angle_gamma   90.00
#
_symmetry.space_group_name_H-M   'P 1'
#
loop_
_entity.id
_entity.type
_entity.pdbx_description
1 polymer ?
#
loop_
_entity_poly.entity_id
_entity_poly.type
_entity_poly.pdbx_seq_one_letter_code
_entity_poly.pdbx_strand_id
1 'polypeptide(L)' 'MNAQVNRDFVSPAQAVQALVAEYGLVRVALALAGMIARPGRRARVWDADMPDRMRRDIGLHPLPPARNYWEL' A
#
# COMPACT_ATOMS: atom_id res chain seq x y z
N MET A 1 25.82 -13.56 7.89
CA MET A 1 25.05 -13.79 6.64
C MET A 1 24.91 -12.45 5.94
N ASN A 2 25.69 -12.24 4.88
CA ASN A 2 25.70 -10.98 4.13
C ASN A 2 24.46 -10.92 3.24
N ALA A 3 23.61 -9.91 3.44
CA ALA A 3 22.52 -9.61 2.52
C ALA A 3 23.13 -9.16 1.19
N GLN A 4 23.21 -10.07 0.22
CA GLN A 4 23.49 -9.74 -1.16
C GLN A 4 22.28 -8.95 -1.68
N VAL A 5 22.36 -7.63 -1.55
CA VAL A 5 21.47 -6.70 -2.26
C VAL A 5 21.79 -6.92 -3.74
N ASN A 6 20.99 -7.74 -4.41
CA ASN A 6 21.13 -8.01 -5.83
C ASN A 6 20.94 -6.67 -6.56
N ARG A 7 22.07 -6.14 -7.03
CA ARG A 7 22.19 -4.88 -7.77
C ARG A 7 21.85 -5.09 -9.24
N ASP A 8 20.79 -5.83 -9.53
CA ASP A 8 20.14 -5.78 -10.84
C ASP A 8 19.40 -4.44 -10.91
N PHE A 9 20.19 -3.36 -11.00
CA PHE A 9 19.73 -2.00 -11.18
C PHE A 9 19.19 -1.86 -12.61
N VAL A 10 18.05 -2.50 -12.88
CA VAL A 10 17.16 -1.99 -13.92
C VAL A 10 16.82 -0.59 -13.46
N SER A 11 17.30 0.42 -14.19
CA SER A 11 17.03 1.79 -13.79
C SER A 11 15.51 1.97 -13.73
N PRO A 12 14.97 2.74 -12.77
CA PRO A 12 13.52 2.95 -12.69
C PRO A 12 12.94 3.41 -14.04
N ALA A 13 13.72 4.15 -14.82
CA ALA A 13 13.39 4.53 -16.19
C ALA A 13 13.23 3.33 -17.13
N GLN A 14 14.13 2.35 -17.11
CA GLN A 14 14.03 1.13 -17.91
C GLN A 14 12.82 0.28 -17.52
N ALA A 15 12.52 0.17 -16.22
CA ALA A 15 11.33 -0.54 -15.75
C ALA A 15 10.03 0.13 -16.23
N VAL A 16 9.97 1.46 -16.17
CA VAL A 16 8.82 2.23 -16.71
C VAL A 16 8.72 2.09 -18.22
N GLN A 17 9.83 2.09 -18.95
CA GLN A 17 9.81 1.87 -20.41
C GLN A 17 9.27 0.49 -20.78
N ALA A 18 9.70 -0.56 -20.07
CA ALA A 18 9.17 -1.91 -20.27
C ALA A 18 7.66 -1.98 -19.99
N LEU A 19 7.20 -1.35 -18.90
CA LEU A 19 5.78 -1.25 -18.57
C LEU A 19 4.97 -0.49 -19.65
N VAL A 20 5.52 0.58 -20.22
CA VAL A 20 4.86 1.34 -21.29
C VAL A 20 4.79 0.52 -22.58
N ALA A 21 5.83 -0.25 -22.89
CA ALA A 21 5.84 -1.13 -24.06
C ALA A 21 4.80 -2.26 -23.95
N GLU A 22 4.59 -2.81 -22.75
CA GLU A 22 3.67 -3.93 -22.52
C GLU A 22 2.20 -3.49 -22.34
N TYR A 23 1.96 -2.41 -21.59
CA TYR A 23 0.62 -1.99 -21.17
C TYR A 23 0.12 -0.69 -21.81
N GLY A 24 1.00 0.02 -22.52
CA GLY A 24 0.70 1.32 -23.13
C GLY A 24 0.75 2.49 -22.13
N LEU A 25 1.06 3.68 -22.65
CA LEU A 25 1.35 4.88 -21.86
C LEU A 25 0.19 5.32 -20.95
N VAL A 26 -1.06 5.24 -21.44
CA VAL A 26 -2.25 5.70 -20.70
C VAL A 26 -2.46 4.88 -19.41
N ARG A 27 -2.33 3.55 -19.48
CA ARG A 27 -2.51 2.67 -18.31
C ARG A 27 -1.41 2.87 -17.28
N VAL A 28 -0.16 3.00 -17.73
CA VAL A 28 0.99 3.25 -16.85
C VAL A 28 0.86 4.61 -16.17
N ALA A 29 0.49 5.66 -16.91
CA ALA A 29 0.28 7.00 -16.36
C ALA A 29 -0.85 7.04 -15.32
N LEU A 30 -1.98 6.38 -15.58
CA LEU A 30 -3.09 6.28 -14.63
C LEU A 30 -2.71 5.50 -13.37
N ALA A 31 -1.94 4.42 -13.49
CA ALA A 31 -1.44 3.67 -12.34
C ALA A 31 -0.47 4.51 -11.49
N LEU A 32 0.45 5.24 -12.12
CA LEU A 32 1.37 6.14 -11.44
C LEU A 32 0.62 7.28 -10.74
N ALA A 33 -0.31 7.92 -11.45
CA ALA A 33 -1.18 8.97 -10.91
C ALA A 33 -2.02 8.44 -9.74
N GLY A 34 -2.55 7.22 -9.83
CA GLY A 34 -3.30 6.56 -8.77
C GLY A 34 -2.46 6.22 -7.53
N MET A 35 -1.15 6.01 -7.68
CA MET A 35 -0.24 5.85 -6.54
C MET A 35 0.07 7.19 -5.86
N ILE A 36 0.31 8.25 -6.64
CA ILE A 36 0.58 9.60 -6.12
C ILE A 36 -0.66 10.19 -5.46
N ALA A 37 -1.83 10.06 -6.10
CA ALA A 37 -3.10 10.60 -5.63
C ALA A 37 -3.70 9.82 -4.44
N ARG A 38 -3.09 8.70 -4.03
CA ARG A 38 -3.61 7.86 -2.94
C ARG A 38 -2.65 7.77 -1.75
N PRO A 39 -2.33 8.89 -1.08
CA PRO A 39 -1.62 8.85 0.18
C PRO A 39 -2.57 8.28 1.26
N GLY A 40 -2.37 7.01 1.66
CA GLY A 40 -2.82 6.52 2.97
C GLY A 40 -4.16 5.78 3.09
N ARG A 41 -4.82 5.35 2.00
CA ARG A 41 -6.08 4.56 2.12
C ARG A 41 -5.92 3.04 2.22
N ARG A 42 -4.75 2.46 1.92
CA ARG A 42 -4.57 0.99 1.97
C ARG A 42 -4.25 0.45 3.36
N ALA A 43 -3.54 1.18 4.22
CA ALA A 43 -3.25 0.73 5.58
C ALA A 43 -4.50 0.66 6.47
N ARG A 44 -5.44 1.60 6.29
CA ARG A 44 -6.63 1.72 7.16
C ARG A 44 -7.63 0.56 7.04
N VAL A 45 -7.74 -0.08 5.88
CA VAL A 45 -8.70 -1.18 5.68
C VAL A 45 -8.22 -2.45 6.37
N TRP A 46 -6.93 -2.77 6.23
CA TRP A 46 -6.35 -3.97 6.88
C TRP A 46 -6.39 -3.86 8.40
N ASP A 47 -6.12 -2.68 8.95
CA ASP A 47 -6.18 -2.45 10.39
C ASP A 47 -7.62 -2.53 10.94
N ALA A 48 -8.59 -1.98 10.21
CA ALA A 48 -10.00 -1.92 10.64
C ALA A 48 -10.68 -3.30 10.68
N ASP A 49 -10.28 -4.23 9.81
CA ASP A 49 -10.83 -5.58 9.77
C ASP A 49 -10.11 -6.55 10.73
N MET A 50 -9.04 -6.12 11.41
CA MET A 50 -8.30 -6.98 12.33
C MET A 50 -8.99 -7.05 13.71
N PRO A 51 -9.40 -8.24 14.18
CA PRO A 51 -10.05 -8.38 15.48
C PRO A 51 -9.18 -7.90 16.63
N ASP A 52 -9.76 -7.22 17.62
CA ASP A 52 -9.02 -6.67 18.77
C ASP A 52 -8.21 -7.72 19.54
N ARG A 53 -8.68 -8.98 19.59
CA ARG A 53 -7.91 -10.09 20.18
C ARG A 53 -6.55 -10.29 19.49
N MET A 54 -6.55 -10.25 18.16
CA MET A 54 -5.34 -10.44 17.36
C MET A 54 -4.42 -9.23 17.50
N ARG A 55 -4.98 -8.01 17.57
CA ARG A 55 -4.21 -6.79 17.88
C ARG A 55 -3.50 -6.90 19.22
N ARG A 56 -4.19 -7.40 20.25
CA ARG A 56 -3.62 -7.62 21.59
C ARG A 56 -2.49 -8.65 21.57
N ASP A 57 -2.66 -9.75 20.85
CA ASP A 57 -1.67 -10.84 20.79
C ASP A 57 -0.35 -10.41 20.14
N ILE A 58 -0.37 -9.41 19.25
CA ILE A 58 0.82 -8.84 18.61
C ILE A 58 1.27 -7.50 19.22
N GLY A 59 0.71 -7.11 20.38
CA GLY A 59 1.10 -5.90 21.11
C GLY A 59 0.66 -4.58 20.47
N LEU A 60 -0.33 -4.59 19.58
CA LEU A 60 -0.93 -3.37 19.03
C LEU A 60 -2.03 -2.83 19.95
N HIS A 61 -2.16 -1.50 19.98
CA HIS A 61 -3.25 -0.84 20.70
C HIS A 61 -4.62 -1.12 20.07
N PRO A 62 -5.69 -1.21 20.89
CA PRO A 62 -7.05 -1.37 20.41
C PRO A 62 -7.46 -0.16 19.56
N LEU A 63 -8.26 -0.40 18.54
CA LEU A 63 -8.80 0.70 17.74
C LEU A 63 -9.77 1.54 18.57
N PRO A 64 -9.82 2.87 18.39
CA PRO A 64 -10.85 3.68 19.01
C PRO A 64 -12.23 3.21 18.52
N PRO A 65 -13.26 3.19 19.40
CA PRO A 65 -14.60 2.79 19.01
C PRO A 65 -15.07 3.64 17.83
N ALA A 66 -15.53 2.99 16.77
CA ALA A 66 -16.12 3.68 15.64
C ALA A 66 -17.31 4.51 16.17
N ARG A 67 -17.21 5.84 16.06
CA ARG A 67 -18.30 6.74 16.43
C ARG A 67 -19.49 6.45 15.53
N ASN A 68 -20.48 5.76 16.07
CA ASN A 68 -21.77 5.57 15.45
C ASN A 68 -22.52 6.91 15.47
N TYR A 69 -22.69 7.51 14.29
CA TYR A 69 -23.41 8.77 14.08
C TYR A 69 -24.93 8.66 14.28
N TRP A 70 -25.43 7.51 14.72
CA TRP A 70 -26.85 7.24 14.99
C TRP A 70 -27.20 7.17 16.49
N GLU A 71 -26.23 7.38 17.40
CA GLU A 71 -26.47 7.48 18.86
C GLU A 71 -26.70 8.93 19.34
N LEU A 72 -27.07 9.85 18.45
CA LEU A 72 -27.37 11.26 18.75
C LEU A 72 -28.87 11.54 18.67
#